data_AF-A0A136LL42-F1
#
_entry.id   AF-A0A136LL42-F1
#
_cell.length_a   1.000
_cell.length_b   1.000
_cell.length_c   1.000
_cell.angle_alpha   90.00
_cell.angle_beta   90.00
_cell.angle_gamma   90.00
#
_symmetry.space_group_name_H-M   'P 1'
#
loop_
_entity.id
_entity.type
_entity.pdbx_description
1 polymer ?
#
loop_
_entity_poly.entity_id
_entity_poly.type
_entity_poly.pdbx_seq_one_letter_code
_entity_poly.pdbx_strand_id
1 'polypeptide(L)'
;MNLSLLEKDTIELCDEVASFMRKELEGFDLSRIEQKGSSSNLVSYVDKESERRLVNRLSKLLPGSGFLAEEGTDVKASNEYTWIIDPLDGTTNYLHGLPIFAISIGLQRKDKTILGIVYDVSNKHCYHAIEGGAAYCNEKQIHVSAIRTLEESLLATGFPYYHSSKKR
;
A
#
# COMPACT_ATOMS: atom_id res chain seq x y z
N MET A 1 -12.12 -8.09 -19.01
CA MET A 1 -11.79 -7.96 -17.59
C MET A 1 -12.93 -7.22 -16.90
N ASN A 2 -13.46 -7.75 -15.80
CA ASN A 2 -14.47 -7.06 -14.99
C ASN A 2 -13.75 -6.30 -13.87
N LEU A 3 -13.66 -4.97 -13.98
CA LEU A 3 -12.91 -4.14 -13.03
C LEU A 3 -13.52 -4.15 -11.62
N SER A 4 -14.85 -4.14 -11.51
CA SER A 4 -15.52 -4.16 -10.20
C SER A 4 -15.31 -5.48 -9.46
N LEU A 5 -15.26 -6.60 -10.19
CA LEU A 5 -14.91 -7.89 -9.57
C LEU A 5 -13.44 -7.90 -9.12
N LEU A 6 -12.54 -7.43 -9.99
CA LEU A 6 -11.11 -7.36 -9.68
C LEU A 6 -10.81 -6.44 -8.48
N GLU A 7 -11.49 -5.29 -8.41
CA GLU A 7 -11.48 -4.38 -7.28
C GLU A 7 -11.87 -5.10 -5.98
N LYS A 8 -13.03 -5.77 -5.97
CA LYS A 8 -13.50 -6.51 -4.80
C LYS A 8 -12.50 -7.58 -4.34
N ASP A 9 -12.00 -8.39 -5.27
CA ASP A 9 -11.04 -9.46 -4.95
C ASP A 9 -9.71 -8.90 -4.43
N THR A 10 -9.31 -7.71 -4.93
CA THR A 10 -8.09 -7.02 -4.47
C THR A 10 -8.30 -6.40 -3.08
N ILE A 11 -9.49 -5.86 -2.77
CA ILE A 11 -9.82 -5.35 -1.44
C ILE A 11 -9.79 -6.47 -0.39
N GLU A 12 -10.35 -7.64 -0.72
CA GLU A 12 -10.31 -8.82 0.16
C GLU A 12 -8.86 -9.25 0.45
N LEU A 13 -8.02 -9.26 -0.59
CA LEU A 13 -6.59 -9.53 -0.45
C LEU A 13 -5.89 -8.49 0.46
N CYS A 14 -6.19 -7.21 0.32
CA CYS A 14 -5.65 -6.18 1.22
C CYS A 14 -6.04 -6.44 2.68
N ASP A 15 -7.29 -6.84 2.94
CA ASP A 15 -7.74 -7.14 4.31
C ASP A 15 -7.03 -8.38 4.91
N GLU A 16 -6.79 -9.42 4.09
CA GLU A 16 -6.00 -10.59 4.49
C GLU A 16 -4.56 -10.19 4.88
N VAL A 17 -3.90 -9.37 4.07
CA VAL A 17 -2.52 -8.92 4.30
C VAL A 17 -2.44 -7.93 5.47
N ALA A 18 -3.39 -7.00 5.59
CA ALA A 18 -3.52 -6.10 6.73
C ALA A 18 -3.70 -6.87 8.05
N SER A 19 -4.48 -7.95 8.01
CA SER A 19 -4.67 -8.83 9.17
C SER A 19 -3.40 -9.59 9.57
N PHE A 20 -2.52 -9.93 8.61
CA PHE A 20 -1.20 -10.44 8.89
C PHE A 20 -0.31 -9.39 9.57
N MET A 21 -0.22 -8.18 9.01
CA MET A 21 0.58 -7.08 9.59
C MET A 21 0.17 -6.75 11.03
N ARG A 22 -1.14 -6.63 11.30
CA ARG A 22 -1.63 -6.36 12.66
C ARG A 22 -1.18 -7.43 13.66
N LYS A 23 -1.21 -8.70 13.28
CA LYS A 23 -0.75 -9.81 14.14
C LYS A 23 0.75 -9.75 14.43
N GLU A 24 1.56 -9.42 13.42
CA GLU A 24 3.01 -9.26 13.60
C GLU A 24 3.32 -8.07 14.52
N LEU A 25 2.55 -6.99 14.42
CA LEU A 25 2.69 -5.82 15.30
C LEU A 25 2.29 -6.14 16.76
N GLU A 26 1.18 -6.86 16.99
CA GLU A 26 0.74 -7.30 18.32
C GLU A 26 1.75 -8.22 19.02
N GLY A 27 2.44 -9.08 18.23
CA GLY A 27 3.46 -9.99 18.74
C GLY A 27 4.82 -9.32 19.01
N PHE A 28 4.99 -8.06 18.62
CA PHE A 28 6.28 -7.38 18.68
C PHE A 28 6.43 -6.51 19.94
N ASP A 29 7.40 -6.89 20.76
CA ASP A 29 7.73 -6.18 22.00
C ASP A 29 8.75 -5.06 21.72
N LEU A 30 8.28 -3.82 21.72
CA LEU A 30 9.08 -2.60 21.50
C LEU A 30 10.26 -2.47 22.49
N SER A 31 10.16 -3.05 23.69
CA SER A 31 11.24 -3.01 24.69
C SER A 31 12.49 -3.81 24.27
N ARG A 32 12.37 -4.65 23.23
CA ARG A 32 13.47 -5.46 22.68
C ARG A 32 14.21 -4.77 21.53
N ILE A 33 13.77 -3.59 21.11
CA ILE A 33 14.35 -2.81 20.00
C ILE A 33 15.75 -2.30 20.33
N GLU A 34 16.01 -1.92 21.59
CA GLU A 34 17.32 -1.35 21.98
C GLU A 34 18.46 -2.37 22.05
N GLN A 35 18.15 -3.67 22.19
CA GLN A 35 19.19 -4.68 22.47
C GLN A 35 19.67 -5.47 21.25
N LYS A 36 18.94 -5.48 20.14
CA LYS A 36 19.28 -6.29 18.97
C LYS A 36 18.81 -5.55 17.73
N GLY A 37 19.57 -5.60 16.63
CA GLY A 37 19.15 -5.14 15.30
C GLY A 37 17.95 -5.89 14.70
N SER A 38 17.00 -6.31 15.53
CA SER A 38 15.80 -7.09 15.26
C SER A 38 14.65 -6.26 14.70
N SER A 39 14.63 -4.94 14.91
CA SER A 39 13.57 -4.05 14.42
C SER A 39 13.60 -3.90 12.90
N SER A 40 14.78 -3.67 12.32
CA SER A 40 14.98 -3.70 10.86
C SER A 40 14.64 -5.06 10.25
N ASN A 41 14.88 -6.16 10.99
CA ASN A 41 14.54 -7.50 10.52
C ASN A 41 13.03 -7.75 10.53
N LEU A 42 12.28 -7.21 11.51
CA LEU A 42 10.82 -7.34 11.54
C LEU A 42 10.19 -6.64 10.34
N VAL A 43 10.51 -5.36 10.12
CA VAL A 43 9.97 -4.65 8.96
C VAL A 43 10.36 -5.32 7.68
N SER A 44 11.64 -5.67 7.50
CA SER A 44 12.05 -6.33 6.27
C SER A 44 11.31 -7.66 6.06
N TYR A 45 10.97 -8.37 7.13
CA TYR A 45 10.17 -9.58 7.07
C TYR A 45 8.70 -9.27 6.70
N VAL A 46 8.06 -8.34 7.40
CA VAL A 46 6.66 -7.97 7.19
C VAL A 46 6.46 -7.45 5.78
N ASP A 47 7.36 -6.58 5.32
CA ASP A 47 7.33 -5.99 3.99
C ASP A 47 7.44 -7.07 2.90
N LYS A 48 8.50 -7.88 2.94
CA LYS A 48 8.73 -8.98 1.98
C LYS A 48 7.62 -10.03 1.97
N GLU A 49 7.14 -10.42 3.15
CA GLU A 49 6.08 -11.41 3.25
C GLU A 49 4.74 -10.86 2.73
N SER A 50 4.49 -9.56 2.92
CA SER A 50 3.33 -8.86 2.37
C SER A 50 3.42 -8.75 0.85
N GLU A 51 4.56 -8.31 0.30
CA GLU A 51 4.81 -8.30 -1.15
C GLU A 51 4.59 -9.68 -1.76
N ARG A 52 5.17 -10.72 -1.14
CA ARG A 52 5.03 -12.11 -1.60
C ARG A 52 3.57 -12.54 -1.67
N ARG A 53 2.76 -12.22 -0.66
CA ARG A 53 1.32 -12.54 -0.62
C ARG A 53 0.56 -11.79 -1.70
N LEU A 54 0.80 -10.49 -1.83
CA LEU A 54 0.18 -9.63 -2.82
C LEU A 54 0.48 -10.11 -4.24
N VAL A 55 1.77 -10.26 -4.59
CA VAL A 55 2.20 -10.73 -5.92
C VAL A 55 1.66 -12.12 -6.23
N ASN A 56 1.68 -13.05 -5.27
CA ASN A 56 1.17 -14.41 -5.49
C ASN A 56 -0.34 -14.45 -5.80
N ARG A 57 -1.14 -13.62 -5.13
CA ARG A 57 -2.59 -13.59 -5.33
C ARG A 57 -2.97 -12.76 -6.56
N LEU A 58 -2.37 -11.59 -6.74
CA LEU A 58 -2.61 -10.73 -7.90
C LEU A 58 -2.23 -11.40 -9.23
N SER A 59 -1.14 -12.17 -9.26
CA SER A 59 -0.74 -12.92 -10.46
C SER A 59 -1.75 -14.00 -10.86
N LYS A 60 -2.53 -14.52 -9.90
CA LYS A 60 -3.64 -15.45 -10.15
C LYS A 60 -4.92 -14.72 -10.56
N LEU A 61 -5.19 -13.56 -9.98
CA LEU A 61 -6.35 -12.72 -10.32
C LEU A 61 -6.26 -12.15 -11.74
N LEU A 62 -5.05 -11.78 -12.17
CA LEU A 62 -4.78 -11.28 -13.52
C LEU A 62 -3.53 -11.95 -14.13
N PRO A 63 -3.67 -13.18 -14.66
CA PRO A 63 -2.55 -13.90 -15.26
C PRO A 63 -1.87 -13.13 -16.40
N GLY A 64 -0.54 -13.13 -16.40
CA GLY A 64 0.29 -12.44 -17.40
C GLY A 64 0.46 -10.93 -17.17
N SER A 65 -0.07 -10.39 -16.08
CA SER A 65 0.28 -9.02 -15.64
C SER A 65 1.73 -8.94 -15.16
N GLY A 66 2.35 -7.78 -15.36
CA GLY A 66 3.64 -7.44 -14.76
C GLY A 66 3.48 -6.87 -13.35
N PHE A 67 4.62 -6.68 -12.68
CA PHE A 67 4.71 -6.15 -11.32
C PHE A 67 5.84 -5.15 -11.22
N LEU A 68 5.56 -4.03 -10.58
CA LEU A 68 6.52 -3.05 -10.10
C LEU A 68 6.31 -2.89 -8.59
N ALA A 69 7.23 -3.42 -7.80
CA ALA A 69 7.17 -3.37 -6.35
C ALA A 69 8.48 -2.83 -5.73
N GLU A 70 8.38 -2.24 -4.54
CA GLU A 70 9.48 -1.53 -3.88
C GLU A 70 10.67 -2.44 -3.51
N GLU A 71 10.43 -3.69 -3.09
CA GLU A 71 11.49 -4.61 -2.61
C GLU A 71 12.18 -5.41 -3.72
N GLY A 72 11.92 -5.08 -4.98
CA GLY A 72 12.67 -5.60 -6.13
C GLY A 72 11.96 -6.68 -6.94
N THR A 73 10.67 -6.93 -6.71
CA THR A 73 9.84 -7.63 -7.71
C THR A 73 9.57 -6.70 -8.90
N ASP A 74 10.49 -6.71 -9.86
CA ASP A 74 10.29 -6.11 -11.19
C ASP A 74 10.10 -7.25 -12.21
N VAL A 75 8.85 -7.65 -12.38
CA VAL A 75 8.47 -8.64 -13.39
C VAL A 75 7.95 -7.87 -14.58
N LYS A 76 8.77 -7.81 -15.64
CA LYS A 76 8.34 -7.27 -16.92
C LYS A 76 7.08 -7.99 -17.37
N ALA A 77 6.03 -7.21 -17.59
CA ALA A 77 4.78 -7.73 -18.13
C ALA A 77 5.04 -8.42 -19.48
N SER A 78 4.42 -9.57 -19.69
CA SER A 78 4.25 -10.10 -21.05
C SER A 78 3.08 -9.42 -21.79
N ASN A 79 2.24 -8.66 -21.06
CA ASN A 79 0.97 -8.08 -21.50
C ASN A 79 0.88 -6.55 -21.31
N GLU A 80 -0.34 -6.03 -21.51
CA GLU A 80 -0.76 -4.63 -21.36
C GLU A 80 -0.87 -4.14 -19.90
N TYR A 81 -0.87 -5.03 -18.91
CA TYR A 81 -1.22 -4.70 -17.52
C TYR A 81 -0.04 -4.82 -16.56
N THR A 82 0.10 -3.85 -15.66
CA THR A 82 1.15 -3.82 -14.63
C THR A 82 0.55 -3.45 -13.27
N TRP A 83 0.78 -4.28 -12.27
CA TRP A 83 0.51 -3.94 -10.88
C TRP A 83 1.65 -3.09 -10.32
N ILE A 84 1.31 -2.02 -9.62
CA ILE A 84 2.23 -1.18 -8.85
C ILE A 84 1.88 -1.37 -7.39
N ILE A 85 2.83 -1.81 -6.57
CA ILE A 85 2.56 -2.21 -5.20
C ILE A 85 3.59 -1.58 -4.26
N ASP A 86 3.10 -0.93 -3.21
CA ASP A 86 3.85 -0.66 -1.99
C ASP A 86 3.18 -1.47 -0.87
N PRO A 87 3.82 -2.55 -0.40
CA PRO A 87 3.25 -3.42 0.61
C PRO A 87 3.16 -2.75 1.98
N LEU A 88 3.99 -1.74 2.30
CA LEU A 88 4.00 -1.07 3.60
C LEU A 88 4.48 0.39 3.50
N ASP A 89 3.56 1.27 3.09
CA ASP A 89 3.76 2.71 3.20
C ASP A 89 3.70 3.11 4.68
N GLY A 90 4.69 3.89 5.13
CA GLY A 90 4.83 4.26 6.53
C GLY A 90 5.62 3.24 7.36
N THR A 91 6.59 2.53 6.76
CA THR A 91 7.51 1.62 7.44
C THR A 91 8.07 2.14 8.77
N THR A 92 8.49 3.42 8.84
CA THR A 92 8.95 4.03 10.11
C THR A 92 7.83 4.09 11.15
N ASN A 93 6.62 4.45 10.76
CA ASN A 93 5.47 4.48 11.66
C ASN A 93 5.17 3.06 12.18
N TYR A 94 5.20 2.06 11.30
CA TYR A 94 5.03 0.66 11.66
C TYR A 94 6.05 0.21 12.72
N LEU A 95 7.34 0.51 12.53
CA LEU A 95 8.41 0.19 13.50
C LEU A 95 8.19 0.79 14.88
N HIS A 96 7.67 2.01 14.91
CA HIS A 96 7.44 2.75 16.15
C HIS A 96 6.04 2.47 16.74
N GLY A 97 5.25 1.58 16.14
CA GLY A 97 3.89 1.28 16.58
C GLY A 97 2.92 2.46 16.41
N LEU A 98 3.26 3.45 15.57
CA LEU A 98 2.36 4.54 15.23
C LEU A 98 1.33 4.03 14.21
N PRO A 99 0.01 4.16 14.46
CA PRO A 99 -1.05 3.55 13.67
C PRO A 99 -1.35 4.33 12.37
N ILE A 100 -0.31 4.68 11.61
CA ILE A 100 -0.37 5.47 10.38
C ILE A 100 0.52 4.79 9.34
N PHE A 101 0.01 3.71 8.74
CA PHE A 101 0.67 2.95 7.68
C PHE A 101 -0.39 2.23 6.84
N ALA A 102 -0.06 1.96 5.58
CA ALA A 102 -1.02 1.45 4.61
C ALA A 102 -0.40 0.47 3.61
N ILE A 103 -1.27 -0.32 2.99
CA ILE A 103 -0.95 -1.06 1.76
C ILE A 103 -1.42 -0.21 0.59
N SER A 104 -0.59 -0.01 -0.44
CA SER A 104 -0.95 0.72 -1.65
C SER A 104 -0.84 -0.17 -2.88
N ILE A 105 -1.92 -0.26 -3.67
CA ILE A 105 -1.98 -1.07 -4.89
C ILE A 105 -2.58 -0.24 -6.02
N GLY A 106 -1.88 -0.16 -7.13
CA GLY A 106 -2.37 0.37 -8.40
C GLY A 106 -2.35 -0.70 -9.50
N LEU A 107 -3.29 -0.64 -10.42
CA LEU A 107 -3.24 -1.37 -11.69
C LEU A 107 -3.18 -0.40 -12.85
N GLN A 108 -2.17 -0.54 -13.69
CA GLN A 108 -2.05 0.19 -14.95
C GLN A 108 -2.41 -0.71 -16.14
N ARG A 109 -3.07 -0.11 -17.13
CA ARG A 109 -3.20 -0.63 -18.49
C ARG A 109 -2.42 0.31 -19.41
N LYS A 110 -1.27 -0.14 -19.92
CA LYS A 110 -0.23 0.71 -20.50
C LYS A 110 0.15 1.80 -19.49
N ASP A 111 0.01 3.08 -19.87
CA ASP A 111 0.37 4.22 -19.02
C ASP A 111 -0.81 4.79 -18.21
N LYS A 112 -1.97 4.13 -18.22
CA LYS A 112 -3.17 4.62 -17.53
C LYS A 112 -3.51 3.75 -16.32
N THR A 113 -3.57 4.37 -15.14
CA THR A 113 -4.08 3.73 -13.92
C THR A 113 -5.60 3.52 -14.04
N ILE A 114 -6.04 2.28 -13.84
CA ILE A 114 -7.44 1.86 -13.98
C ILE A 114 -8.08 1.29 -12.70
N LEU A 115 -7.27 1.03 -11.68
CA LEU A 115 -7.69 0.65 -10.34
C LEU A 115 -6.64 1.18 -9.35
N GLY A 116 -7.09 1.74 -8.23
CA GLY A 116 -6.24 2.16 -7.13
C GLY A 116 -6.89 1.80 -5.79
N ILE A 117 -6.10 1.25 -4.88
CA ILE A 117 -6.48 0.90 -3.51
C ILE A 117 -5.40 1.40 -2.56
N VAL A 118 -5.81 2.09 -1.50
CA VAL A 118 -4.99 2.39 -0.32
C VAL A 118 -5.73 1.85 0.89
N TYR A 119 -5.13 0.88 1.57
CA TYR A 119 -5.74 0.24 2.73
C TYR A 119 -5.01 0.68 4.00
N ASP A 120 -5.65 1.51 4.83
CA ASP A 120 -5.20 1.84 6.18
C ASP A 120 -5.34 0.62 7.07
N VAL A 121 -4.20 0.03 7.40
CA VAL A 121 -4.12 -1.24 8.13
C VAL A 121 -4.62 -1.09 9.56
N SER A 122 -4.39 0.08 10.18
CA SER A 122 -4.74 0.31 11.58
C SER A 122 -6.25 0.53 11.75
N ASN A 123 -6.82 1.39 10.90
CA ASN A 123 -8.22 1.81 11.03
C ASN A 123 -9.20 0.98 10.20
N LYS A 124 -8.74 0.05 9.35
CA LYS A 124 -9.59 -0.72 8.43
C LYS A 124 -10.37 0.19 7.47
N HIS A 125 -9.73 1.26 7.02
CA HIS A 125 -10.26 2.11 5.96
C HIS A 125 -9.65 1.70 4.63
N CYS A 126 -10.48 1.19 3.74
CA CYS A 126 -10.10 0.88 2.37
C CYS A 126 -10.54 2.01 1.44
N TYR A 127 -9.58 2.83 1.01
CA TYR A 127 -9.80 3.83 -0.02
C TYR A 127 -9.61 3.17 -1.37
N HIS A 128 -10.60 3.25 -2.26
CA HIS A 128 -10.52 2.59 -3.55
C HIS A 128 -11.26 3.34 -4.66
N ALA A 129 -10.79 3.15 -5.90
CA ALA A 129 -11.43 3.67 -7.10
C ALA A 129 -11.04 2.85 -8.33
N ILE A 130 -11.91 2.84 -9.33
CA ILE A 130 -11.67 2.25 -10.66
C ILE A 130 -11.91 3.28 -11.77
N GLU A 131 -11.36 3.01 -12.95
CA GLU A 131 -11.53 3.84 -14.15
C GLU A 131 -13.01 4.11 -14.45
N GLY A 132 -13.37 5.39 -14.54
CA GLY A 132 -14.74 5.82 -14.82
C GLY A 132 -15.71 5.73 -13.63
N GLY A 133 -15.24 5.27 -12.46
CA GLY A 133 -16.02 5.21 -11.22
C GLY A 133 -15.79 6.41 -10.30
N ALA A 134 -16.51 6.42 -9.17
CA ALA A 134 -16.24 7.31 -8.05
C ALA A 134 -15.14 6.73 -7.15
N ALA A 135 -14.64 7.55 -6.22
CA ALA A 135 -13.78 7.09 -5.13
C ALA A 135 -14.62 6.75 -3.89
N TYR A 136 -14.20 5.74 -3.15
CA TYR A 136 -14.86 5.25 -1.96
C TYR A 136 -13.87 5.09 -0.80
N CYS A 137 -14.38 5.19 0.42
CA CYS A 137 -13.76 4.70 1.63
C CYS A 137 -14.72 3.66 2.21
N ASN A 138 -14.34 2.38 2.16
CA ASN A 138 -15.23 1.24 2.36
C ASN A 138 -16.46 1.40 1.45
N GLU A 139 -17.69 1.29 1.96
CA GLU A 139 -18.91 1.41 1.16
C GLU A 139 -19.32 2.87 0.88
N LYS A 140 -18.65 3.85 1.49
CA LYS A 140 -19.05 5.26 1.42
C LYS A 140 -18.29 5.98 0.32
N GLN A 141 -19.01 6.57 -0.63
CA GLN A 141 -18.43 7.45 -1.63
C GLN A 141 -17.79 8.68 -0.98
N ILE A 142 -16.58 9.03 -1.42
CA ILE A 142 -15.80 10.17 -0.90
C ILE A 142 -15.56 11.23 -1.98
N HIS A 143 -15.21 12.43 -1.53
CA HIS A 143 -14.88 13.58 -2.35
C HIS A 143 -13.78 14.39 -1.68
N VAL A 144 -13.03 15.17 -2.47
CA VAL A 144 -12.08 16.14 -1.94
C VAL A 144 -12.80 17.25 -1.16
N SER A 145 -12.09 17.93 -0.26
CA SER A 145 -12.64 19.07 0.49
C SER A 145 -13.22 20.14 -0.46
N ALA A 146 -14.35 20.73 -0.06
CA ALA A 146 -14.96 21.85 -0.78
C ALA A 146 -14.31 23.21 -0.44
N ILE A 147 -13.36 23.23 0.49
CA ILE A 147 -12.64 24.43 0.92
C ILE A 147 -11.84 24.98 -0.26
N ARG A 148 -11.98 26.29 -0.51
CA ARG A 148 -11.40 26.97 -1.68
C ARG A 148 -10.24 27.90 -1.33
N THR A 149 -10.02 28.15 -0.03
CA THR A 149 -8.99 29.08 0.43
C THR A 149 -7.93 28.34 1.25
N LEU A 150 -6.70 28.82 1.17
CA LEU A 150 -5.59 28.25 1.93
C LEU A 150 -5.75 28.50 3.44
N GLU A 151 -6.30 29.65 3.83
CA GLU A 151 -6.50 30.05 5.23
C GLU A 151 -7.44 29.10 5.99
N GLU A 152 -8.43 28.55 5.30
CA GLU A 152 -9.38 27.59 5.86
C GLU A 152 -8.92 26.12 5.72
N SER A 153 -7.81 25.88 5.03
CA SER A 153 -7.33 24.52 4.71
C SER A 153 -6.44 23.94 5.81
N LEU A 154 -6.56 22.64 6.05
CA LEU A 154 -5.54 21.85 6.74
C LEU A 154 -4.67 21.13 5.71
N LEU A 155 -3.36 21.31 5.79
CA LEU A 155 -2.40 20.72 4.85
C LEU A 155 -1.69 19.51 5.45
N ALA A 156 -1.59 18.45 4.66
CA ALA A 156 -0.66 17.35 4.89
C ALA A 156 0.64 17.62 4.11
N THR A 157 1.78 17.33 4.73
CA THR A 157 3.10 17.44 4.08
C THR A 157 4.05 16.36 4.62
N GLY A 158 5.03 15.98 3.80
CA GLY A 158 6.19 15.18 4.22
C GLY A 158 7.44 16.04 4.26
N PHE A 159 8.28 15.88 5.28
CA PHE A 159 9.58 16.56 5.35
C PHE A 159 10.67 15.72 4.64
N PRO A 160 11.64 16.34 3.96
CA PRO A 160 12.78 15.61 3.43
C PRO A 160 13.72 15.20 4.58
N TYR A 161 13.80 13.90 4.87
CA TYR A 161 14.67 13.36 5.92
C TYR A 161 16.05 12.89 5.42
N TYR A 162 16.27 12.82 4.11
CA TYR A 162 17.58 12.47 3.55
C TYR A 162 18.53 13.67 3.57
N HIS A 163 19.62 13.55 4.34
CA HIS A 163 20.82 14.35 4.09
C HIS A 163 21.36 13.99 2.70
N SER A 164 21.22 14.88 1.73
CA SER A 164 21.76 14.68 0.38
C SER A 164 23.29 14.60 0.42
N SER A 165 23.85 13.38 0.47
CA SER A 165 25.27 13.14 0.17
C SER A 165 25.49 12.37 -1.15
N LYS A 166 24.45 12.24 -1.99
CA LYS A 166 24.62 11.82 -3.38
C LYS A 166 24.56 13.04 -4.29
N LYS A 167 25.73 13.61 -4.58
CA LYS A 167 25.93 14.42 -5.79
C LYS A 167 25.66 13.50 -6.99
N ARG A 168 24.76 13.93 -7.88
CA ARG A 168 24.63 13.37 -9.23
C ARG A 168 25.91 13.63 -10.02
#